data_AF-A0A672L478-F1
#
_entry.id   AF-A0A672L478-F1
#
_cell.length_a   1.000
_cell.length_b   1.000
_cell.length_c   1.000
_cell.angle_alpha   90.00
_cell.angle_beta   90.00
_cell.angle_gamma   90.00
#
_symmetry.space_group_name_H-M   'P 1'
#
loop_
_entity.id
_entity.type
_entity.pdbx_description
1 polymer ?
#
loop_
_entity_poly.entity_id
_entity_poly.type
_entity_poly.pdbx_seq_one_letter_code
_entity_poly.pdbx_strand_id
1 'polypeptide(L)'
;LYSQSVEGEPVDIETLAKITRFFSSEVSFHFTEVKVRQYAVAINVPKTQCENGFIPSTFLKEDKNVNVKNIISADERPVYEGKELIAAGVQKTPNTAHSEFLLMNPPNNSPLTNLLNKRKDGCVVFYTLNSPCMNTCLSGKYKITGGLDKLKAYKGIKAFAFKNIWMQDQNRQDELSEKLKVIASRIPLYRCKSNKCTLCGEPGEKFALKRFGQLLFPLTLFAFVGVSFSDAKFMGEEYFYESRSMIYKGLC
;
A
#
# COMPACT_ATOMS: atom_id res chain seq x y z
N LEU A 1 -23.41 -25.03 10.63
CA LEU A 1 -23.06 -23.68 11.12
C LEU A 1 -22.36 -22.96 9.97
N TYR A 2 -23.01 -21.95 9.41
CA TYR A 2 -22.65 -21.28 8.16
C TYR A 2 -21.25 -20.63 8.24
N SER A 3 -20.36 -21.05 7.34
CA SER A 3 -19.14 -20.31 7.00
C SER A 3 -19.58 -19.11 6.17
N GLN A 4 -19.43 -17.90 6.71
CA GLN A 4 -19.61 -16.68 5.91
C GLN A 4 -18.49 -16.64 4.86
N SER A 5 -18.82 -16.96 3.61
CA SER A 5 -17.94 -16.73 2.47
C SER A 5 -17.56 -15.26 2.44
N VAL A 6 -16.26 -14.95 2.53
CA VAL A 6 -15.76 -13.61 2.27
C VAL A 6 -15.95 -13.36 0.77
N GLU A 7 -17.01 -12.64 0.44
CA GLU A 7 -17.50 -12.48 -0.94
C GLU A 7 -16.73 -11.36 -1.67
N GLY A 8 -16.04 -11.73 -2.74
CA GLY A 8 -15.38 -10.82 -3.69
C GLY A 8 -14.23 -11.51 -4.43
N GLU A 9 -14.25 -11.48 -5.76
CA GLU A 9 -13.13 -11.96 -6.58
C GLU A 9 -11.87 -11.12 -6.32
N PRO A 10 -10.68 -11.74 -6.16
CA PRO A 10 -9.44 -11.00 -5.95
C PRO A 10 -9.04 -10.26 -7.23
N VAL A 11 -8.34 -9.12 -7.04
CA VAL A 11 -7.62 -8.47 -8.13
C VAL A 11 -6.55 -9.41 -8.68
N ASP A 12 -6.40 -9.49 -10.01
CA ASP A 12 -5.24 -10.14 -10.61
C ASP A 12 -3.95 -9.39 -10.23
N ILE A 13 -2.99 -10.10 -9.64
CA ILE A 13 -1.81 -9.47 -9.01
C ILE A 13 -0.87 -8.82 -10.03
N GLU A 14 -0.81 -9.35 -11.25
CA GLU A 14 -0.02 -8.75 -12.33
C GLU A 14 -0.70 -7.48 -12.86
N THR A 15 -2.02 -7.49 -12.99
CA THR A 15 -2.83 -6.31 -13.28
C THR A 15 -2.68 -5.26 -12.19
N LEU A 16 -2.67 -5.63 -10.90
CA LEU A 16 -2.41 -4.69 -9.81
C LEU A 16 -1.04 -4.00 -9.94
N ALA A 17 -0.01 -4.76 -10.30
CA ALA A 17 1.32 -4.20 -10.53
C ALA A 17 1.31 -3.20 -11.70
N LYS A 18 0.56 -3.48 -12.77
CA LYS A 18 0.38 -2.55 -13.91
C LYS A 18 -0.40 -1.29 -13.51
N ILE A 19 -1.48 -1.42 -12.74
CA ILE A 19 -2.29 -0.30 -12.23
C ILE A 19 -1.44 0.60 -11.31
N THR A 20 -0.73 0.01 -10.35
CA THR A 20 0.11 0.79 -9.42
C THR A 20 1.30 1.44 -10.14
N ARG A 21 1.85 0.79 -11.18
CA ARG A 21 2.82 1.41 -12.07
C ARG A 21 2.22 2.61 -12.79
N PHE A 22 1.01 2.50 -13.34
CA PHE A 22 0.31 3.62 -13.98
C PHE A 22 0.18 4.83 -13.03
N PHE A 23 -0.16 4.59 -11.75
CA PHE A 23 -0.18 5.65 -10.73
C PHE A 23 1.20 6.25 -10.42
N SER A 24 2.29 5.60 -10.80
CA SER A 24 3.65 6.10 -10.61
C SER A 24 4.28 6.69 -11.87
N SER A 25 3.78 6.33 -13.07
CA SER A 25 4.36 6.74 -14.37
C SER A 25 3.45 7.63 -15.22
N GLU A 26 2.15 7.36 -15.30
CA GLU A 26 1.24 7.96 -16.30
C GLU A 26 0.30 9.04 -15.73
N VAL A 27 0.07 9.06 -14.42
CA VAL A 27 -0.62 10.20 -13.77
C VAL A 27 0.36 11.37 -13.65
N SER A 28 0.94 11.84 -14.76
CA SER A 28 1.85 13.00 -14.85
C SER A 28 2.92 13.09 -13.74
N PHE A 29 3.43 11.96 -13.24
CA PHE A 29 4.41 11.90 -12.17
C PHE A 29 5.84 11.92 -12.74
N HIS A 30 6.16 12.91 -13.58
CA HIS A 30 7.58 13.27 -13.79
C HIS A 30 8.06 13.99 -12.53
N PHE A 31 8.63 13.23 -11.60
CA PHE A 31 9.26 13.74 -10.37
C PHE A 31 10.66 14.26 -10.70
N THR A 32 10.73 15.38 -11.40
CA THR A 32 11.88 16.27 -11.25
C THR A 32 11.63 17.07 -9.96
N GLU A 33 12.29 16.61 -8.90
CA GLU A 33 12.59 17.34 -7.66
C GLU A 33 11.40 17.86 -6.80
N VAL A 34 11.13 17.10 -5.72
CA VAL A 34 10.84 17.60 -4.35
C VAL A 34 9.48 18.24 -4.00
N LYS A 35 8.30 17.78 -4.48
CA LYS A 35 7.03 18.30 -3.86
C LYS A 35 6.02 17.30 -3.29
N VAL A 36 5.83 16.10 -3.84
CA VAL A 36 4.84 15.16 -3.27
C VAL A 36 5.53 13.93 -2.68
N ARG A 37 5.96 14.01 -1.42
CA ARG A 37 6.57 12.90 -0.69
C ARG A 37 5.56 11.85 -0.21
N GLN A 38 4.27 12.19 -0.20
CA GLN A 38 3.17 11.32 0.19
C GLN A 38 1.92 11.66 -0.63
N TYR A 39 1.27 10.63 -1.17
CA TYR A 39 -0.01 10.76 -1.85
C TYR A 39 -0.80 9.45 -1.77
N ALA A 40 -2.11 9.57 -1.98
CA ALA A 40 -3.04 8.46 -2.10
C ALA A 40 -3.88 8.64 -3.35
N VAL A 41 -4.26 7.53 -3.96
CA VAL A 41 -5.10 7.46 -5.17
C VAL A 41 -6.12 6.37 -4.95
N ALA A 42 -7.36 6.58 -5.40
CA ALA A 42 -8.30 5.48 -5.54
C ALA A 42 -8.98 5.52 -6.90
N ILE A 43 -9.28 4.35 -7.44
CA ILE A 43 -10.05 4.20 -8.68
C ILE A 43 -11.34 3.44 -8.41
N ASN A 44 -12.34 3.63 -9.27
CA ASN A 44 -13.48 2.72 -9.40
C ASN A 44 -13.80 2.56 -10.89
N VAL A 45 -13.29 1.47 -11.46
CA VAL A 45 -13.31 1.18 -12.90
C VAL A 45 -14.19 -0.05 -13.19
N PRO A 46 -14.56 -0.32 -14.45
CA PRO A 46 -15.18 -1.60 -14.80
C PRO A 46 -14.37 -2.79 -14.28
N LYS A 47 -15.06 -3.85 -13.82
CA LYS A 47 -14.46 -5.05 -13.24
C LYS A 47 -13.35 -5.65 -14.11
N THR A 48 -13.59 -5.70 -15.43
CA THR A 48 -12.66 -6.20 -16.44
C THR A 48 -11.30 -5.47 -16.47
N GLN A 49 -11.21 -4.25 -15.94
CA GLN A 49 -9.93 -3.52 -15.86
C GLN A 49 -9.05 -3.98 -14.69
N CYS A 50 -9.52 -4.88 -13.84
CA CYS A 50 -8.73 -5.51 -12.76
C CYS A 50 -8.52 -7.01 -12.95
N GLU A 51 -9.05 -7.56 -14.03
CA GLU A 51 -8.83 -8.95 -14.44
C GLU A 51 -7.57 -9.05 -15.29
N ASN A 52 -7.20 -10.27 -15.67
CA ASN A 52 -6.11 -10.48 -16.63
C ASN A 52 -6.47 -9.85 -17.99
N GLY A 53 -5.46 -9.35 -18.71
CA GLY A 53 -5.67 -8.64 -19.98
C GLY A 53 -5.85 -7.12 -19.84
N PHE A 54 -5.40 -6.52 -18.73
CA PHE A 54 -5.37 -5.07 -18.54
C PHE A 54 -4.79 -4.31 -19.74
N ILE A 55 -5.57 -3.37 -20.28
CA ILE A 55 -5.18 -2.51 -21.41
C ILE A 55 -5.02 -1.07 -20.92
N PRO A 56 -3.77 -0.57 -20.74
CA PRO A 56 -3.52 0.78 -20.23
C PRO A 56 -4.15 1.90 -21.06
N SER A 57 -4.24 1.74 -22.38
CA SER A 57 -4.80 2.77 -23.29
C SER A 57 -6.29 3.01 -23.07
N THR A 58 -6.99 2.08 -22.43
CA THR A 58 -8.42 2.20 -22.09
C THR A 58 -8.70 2.56 -20.64
N PHE A 59 -7.65 2.70 -19.83
CA PHE A 59 -7.74 2.95 -18.40
C PHE A 59 -7.95 4.44 -18.12
N LEU A 60 -8.89 4.77 -17.23
CA LEU A 60 -9.17 6.14 -16.75
C LEU A 60 -9.35 7.18 -17.88
N LYS A 61 -10.01 6.79 -18.97
CA LYS A 61 -10.18 7.66 -20.15
C LYS A 61 -10.83 8.99 -19.79
N GLU A 62 -11.76 8.97 -18.85
CA GLU A 62 -12.53 10.16 -18.46
C GLU A 62 -11.75 11.14 -17.60
N ASP A 63 -10.62 10.71 -17.01
CA ASP A 63 -9.76 11.53 -16.15
C ASP A 63 -8.39 11.84 -16.79
N LYS A 64 -8.17 11.40 -18.04
CA LYS A 64 -6.86 11.40 -18.73
C LYS A 64 -6.24 12.78 -18.97
N ASN A 65 -7.06 13.82 -19.17
CA ASN A 65 -6.58 15.15 -19.56
C ASN A 65 -6.41 16.11 -18.37
N VAL A 66 -6.50 15.63 -17.13
CA VAL A 66 -6.35 16.47 -15.95
C VAL A 66 -4.94 16.37 -15.39
N ASN A 67 -4.33 17.52 -15.09
CA ASN A 67 -3.07 17.57 -14.36
C ASN A 67 -3.31 17.36 -12.86
N VAL A 68 -3.64 16.11 -12.49
CA VAL A 68 -3.90 15.68 -11.11
C VAL A 68 -2.74 16.04 -10.20
N LYS A 69 -1.50 15.93 -10.68
CA LYS A 69 -0.27 16.27 -9.93
C LYS A 69 -0.32 17.71 -9.40
N ASN A 70 -0.64 18.69 -10.25
CA ASN A 70 -0.68 20.09 -9.84
C ASN A 70 -1.75 20.32 -8.77
N ILE A 71 -2.90 19.66 -8.90
CA ILE A 71 -3.99 19.76 -7.92
C ILE A 71 -3.55 19.19 -6.56
N ILE A 72 -3.02 17.97 -6.53
CA ILE A 72 -2.63 17.31 -5.29
C ILE A 72 -1.33 17.85 -4.67
N SER A 73 -0.65 18.78 -5.36
CA SER A 73 0.55 19.47 -4.83
C SER A 73 0.20 20.77 -4.09
N ALA A 74 -1.07 21.18 -4.07
CA ALA A 74 -1.53 22.38 -3.37
C ALA A 74 -1.43 22.24 -1.85
N ASP A 75 -1.22 23.35 -1.14
CA ASP A 75 -1.08 23.31 0.32
C ASP A 75 -2.42 23.29 1.08
N GLU A 76 -3.48 23.89 0.51
CA GLU A 76 -4.76 24.09 1.21
C GLU A 76 -5.82 23.02 0.92
N ARG A 77 -5.98 22.61 -0.35
CA ARG A 77 -6.96 21.59 -0.75
C ARG A 77 -6.39 20.64 -1.81
N PRO A 78 -5.41 19.80 -1.46
CA PRO A 78 -4.77 18.90 -2.41
C PRO A 78 -5.62 17.65 -2.69
N VAL A 79 -6.86 17.83 -3.14
CA VAL A 79 -7.78 16.73 -3.44
C VAL A 79 -8.34 16.91 -4.86
N TYR A 80 -8.19 15.86 -5.67
CA TYR A 80 -8.81 15.73 -6.97
C TYR A 80 -9.92 14.68 -6.91
N GLU A 81 -11.11 15.04 -7.41
CA GLU A 81 -12.28 14.17 -7.50
C GLU A 81 -12.74 14.09 -8.96
N GLY A 82 -12.18 13.13 -9.68
CA GLY A 82 -12.55 12.78 -11.06
C GLY A 82 -13.70 11.80 -11.12
N LYS A 83 -14.00 11.25 -12.29
CA LYS A 83 -15.11 10.30 -12.49
C LYS A 83 -14.75 8.90 -12.03
N GLU A 84 -13.64 8.35 -12.51
CA GLU A 84 -13.15 7.02 -12.16
C GLU A 84 -11.96 7.09 -11.20
N LEU A 85 -11.36 8.28 -11.02
CA LEU A 85 -10.17 8.54 -10.22
C LEU A 85 -10.44 9.57 -9.12
N ILE A 86 -9.95 9.31 -7.91
CA ILE A 86 -9.71 10.34 -6.88
C ILE A 86 -8.25 10.30 -6.48
N ALA A 87 -7.69 11.45 -6.10
CA ALA A 87 -6.32 11.51 -5.60
C ALA A 87 -6.19 12.60 -4.55
N ALA A 88 -5.28 12.40 -3.59
CA ALA A 88 -4.93 13.42 -2.62
C ALA A 88 -3.43 13.44 -2.32
N GLY A 89 -2.92 14.64 -2.07
CA GLY A 89 -1.60 14.87 -1.50
C GLY A 89 -1.69 15.15 -0.01
N VAL A 90 -0.68 15.83 0.52
CA VAL A 90 -0.65 16.25 1.94
C VAL A 90 -1.13 17.69 2.04
N GLN A 91 -2.23 17.90 2.76
CA GLN A 91 -2.67 19.25 3.11
C GLN A 91 -1.75 19.80 4.19
N LYS A 92 -1.28 21.03 4.02
CA LYS A 92 -0.42 21.74 4.98
C LYS A 92 -1.17 22.82 5.73
N THR A 93 -2.13 23.48 5.08
CA THR A 93 -2.93 24.57 5.63
C THR A 93 -4.44 24.32 5.42
N PRO A 94 -5.34 24.89 6.24
CA PRO A 94 -5.05 25.53 7.52
C PRO A 94 -4.59 24.51 8.59
N ASN A 95 -4.89 23.22 8.39
CA ASN A 95 -4.47 22.13 9.27
C ASN A 95 -3.80 21.02 8.45
N THR A 96 -2.75 20.42 9.01
CA THR A 96 -2.07 19.31 8.33
C THR A 96 -2.96 18.06 8.29
N ALA A 97 -3.11 17.47 7.11
CA ALA A 97 -3.86 16.23 6.93
C ALA A 97 -3.17 15.32 5.90
N HIS A 98 -3.16 14.02 6.21
CA HIS A 98 -2.58 13.00 5.33
C HIS A 98 -3.52 12.66 4.18
N SER A 99 -2.96 12.27 3.04
CA SER A 99 -3.70 11.91 1.83
C SER A 99 -4.78 10.85 2.06
N GLU A 100 -4.50 9.85 2.88
CA GLU A 100 -5.41 8.75 3.19
C GLU A 100 -6.62 9.27 3.99
N PHE A 101 -6.37 10.19 4.94
CA PHE A 101 -7.44 10.81 5.71
C PHE A 101 -8.34 11.65 4.80
N LEU A 102 -7.76 12.47 3.93
CA LEU A 102 -8.49 13.34 3.01
C LEU A 102 -9.41 12.57 2.06
N LEU A 103 -9.00 11.38 1.61
CA LEU A 103 -9.83 10.56 0.72
C LEU A 103 -10.87 9.72 1.46
N MET A 104 -10.60 9.30 2.70
CA MET A 104 -11.44 8.35 3.43
C MET A 104 -12.41 8.98 4.43
N ASN A 105 -12.23 10.24 4.82
CA ASN A 105 -13.03 10.90 5.84
C ASN A 105 -13.77 12.14 5.32
N PRO A 106 -14.94 12.48 5.91
CA PRO A 106 -15.72 11.65 6.83
C PRO A 106 -16.30 10.42 6.11
N PRO A 107 -16.43 9.25 6.76
CA PRO A 107 -16.65 7.97 6.07
C PRO A 107 -18.00 7.84 5.34
N ASN A 108 -18.97 8.72 5.57
CA ASN A 108 -20.26 8.70 4.86
C ASN A 108 -20.35 9.75 3.74
N ASN A 109 -19.38 10.66 3.65
CA ASN A 109 -19.36 11.76 2.69
C ASN A 109 -17.93 12.12 2.31
N SER A 110 -17.10 11.10 2.08
CA SER A 110 -15.71 11.26 1.67
C SER A 110 -15.58 11.13 0.16
N PRO A 111 -14.49 11.64 -0.44
CA PRO A 111 -14.15 11.38 -1.84
C PRO A 111 -14.24 9.89 -2.21
N LEU A 112 -13.75 9.01 -1.32
CA LEU A 112 -13.85 7.56 -1.50
C LEU A 112 -15.31 7.09 -1.52
N THR A 113 -16.15 7.54 -0.59
CA THR A 113 -17.57 7.15 -0.55
C THR A 113 -18.28 7.58 -1.83
N ASN A 114 -18.01 8.79 -2.31
CA ASN A 114 -18.57 9.31 -3.55
C ASN A 114 -18.10 8.49 -4.76
N LEU A 115 -16.82 8.11 -4.80
CA LEU A 115 -16.27 7.23 -5.83
C LEU A 115 -16.91 5.83 -5.82
N LEU A 116 -17.09 5.21 -4.65
CA LEU A 116 -17.75 3.90 -4.49
C LEU A 116 -19.23 3.95 -4.92
N ASN A 117 -19.86 5.12 -4.89
CA ASN A 117 -21.25 5.28 -5.28
C ASN A 117 -21.48 5.34 -6.79
N LYS A 118 -20.46 5.66 -7.58
CA LYS A 118 -20.57 5.79 -9.05
C LYS A 118 -20.75 4.47 -9.78
N ARG A 119 -20.21 3.38 -9.22
CA ARG A 119 -20.31 2.02 -9.73
C ARG A 119 -20.29 1.08 -8.53
N LYS A 120 -21.23 0.13 -8.46
CA LYS A 120 -21.47 -0.69 -7.24
C LYS A 120 -20.78 -2.05 -7.27
N ASP A 121 -20.35 -2.48 -8.45
CA ASP A 121 -19.84 -3.82 -8.79
C ASP A 121 -18.53 -3.76 -9.59
N GLY A 122 -17.90 -2.58 -9.65
CA GLY A 122 -16.63 -2.36 -10.34
C GLY A 122 -15.42 -2.94 -9.62
N CYS A 123 -14.25 -2.53 -10.06
CA CYS A 123 -13.01 -2.76 -9.34
C CYS A 123 -12.50 -1.48 -8.69
N VAL A 124 -12.19 -1.58 -7.40
CA VAL A 124 -11.66 -0.48 -6.60
C VAL A 124 -10.25 -0.80 -6.12
N VAL A 125 -9.29 0.00 -6.55
CA VAL A 125 -7.92 -0.07 -6.02
C VAL A 125 -7.65 1.21 -5.26
N PHE A 126 -7.34 1.10 -3.97
CA PHE A 126 -6.84 2.20 -3.15
C PHE A 126 -5.33 2.06 -3.02
N TYR A 127 -4.58 2.99 -3.58
CA TYR A 127 -3.12 2.99 -3.59
C TYR A 127 -2.55 4.15 -2.77
N THR A 128 -1.45 3.91 -2.07
CA THR A 128 -0.70 4.93 -1.33
C THR A 128 0.79 4.84 -1.66
N LEU A 129 1.47 5.99 -1.79
CA LEU A 129 2.91 5.98 -2.04
C LEU A 129 3.69 5.38 -0.87
N ASN A 130 3.39 5.83 0.35
CA ASN A 130 3.91 5.24 1.57
C ASN A 130 2.76 4.61 2.38
N SER A 131 3.07 3.56 3.13
CA SER A 131 2.13 2.87 4.00
C SER A 131 1.42 3.85 4.93
N PRO A 132 0.12 3.65 5.23
CA PRO A 132 -0.56 4.46 6.23
C PRO A 132 0.19 4.43 7.56
N CYS A 133 0.56 5.61 8.06
CA CYS A 133 1.36 5.68 9.28
C CYS A 133 0.63 5.05 10.48
N MET A 134 1.38 4.36 11.32
CA MET A 134 0.81 3.61 12.45
C MET A 134 0.03 4.49 13.41
N ASN A 135 0.65 5.60 13.84
CA ASN A 135 0.16 6.38 14.98
C ASN A 135 -1.06 7.24 14.63
N THR A 136 -1.17 7.71 13.39
CA THR A 136 -2.23 8.66 12.99
C THR A 136 -3.29 8.01 12.12
N CYS A 137 -2.89 7.37 11.01
CA CYS A 137 -3.83 6.79 10.04
C CYS A 137 -4.41 5.46 10.51
N LEU A 138 -3.66 4.66 11.29
CA LEU A 138 -4.13 3.34 11.73
C LEU A 138 -4.68 3.32 13.17
N SER A 139 -4.18 4.16 14.07
CA SER A 139 -4.66 4.19 15.48
C SER A 139 -4.95 5.58 16.08
N GLY A 140 -4.94 6.65 15.29
CA GLY A 140 -5.11 8.02 15.80
C GLY A 140 -6.51 8.61 15.65
N LYS A 141 -6.63 9.90 15.97
CA LYS A 141 -7.86 10.70 15.75
C LYS A 141 -8.25 10.78 14.27
N TYR A 142 -7.26 10.78 13.39
CA TYR A 142 -7.40 10.83 11.94
C TYR A 142 -7.34 9.45 11.29
N LYS A 143 -7.77 8.42 12.03
CA LYS A 143 -7.76 7.04 11.54
C LYS A 143 -8.66 6.88 10.31
N ILE A 144 -8.27 5.97 9.42
CA ILE A 144 -8.98 5.71 8.18
C ILE A 144 -9.96 4.53 8.27
N THR A 145 -10.15 3.96 9.46
CA THR A 145 -10.93 2.73 9.67
C THR A 145 -12.37 2.83 9.14
N GLY A 146 -13.03 3.98 9.29
CA GLY A 146 -14.38 4.16 8.77
C GLY A 146 -14.45 4.10 7.24
N GLY A 147 -13.46 4.64 6.53
CA GLY A 147 -13.37 4.50 5.07
C GLY A 147 -12.98 3.10 4.64
N LEU A 148 -12.13 2.41 5.41
CA LEU A 148 -11.85 0.99 5.20
C LEU A 148 -13.10 0.12 5.38
N ASP A 149 -13.99 0.46 6.31
CA ASP A 149 -15.26 -0.25 6.50
C ASP A 149 -16.20 -0.04 5.30
N LYS A 150 -16.18 1.15 4.66
CA LYS A 150 -16.88 1.38 3.38
C LYS A 150 -16.32 0.53 2.25
N LEU A 151 -14.99 0.46 2.12
CA LEU A 151 -14.33 -0.41 1.14
C LEU A 151 -14.65 -1.88 1.37
N LYS A 152 -14.63 -2.34 2.64
CA LYS A 152 -15.01 -3.71 2.98
C LYS A 152 -16.42 -4.06 2.50
N ALA A 153 -17.37 -3.15 2.73
CA ALA A 153 -18.78 -3.33 2.35
C ALA A 153 -19.05 -3.22 0.84
N TYR A 154 -18.07 -2.75 0.05
CA TYR A 154 -18.19 -2.67 -1.41
C TYR A 154 -18.28 -4.08 -2.02
N LYS A 155 -19.22 -4.32 -2.95
CA LYS A 155 -19.47 -5.68 -3.48
C LYS A 155 -18.49 -6.10 -4.58
N GLY A 156 -17.94 -5.13 -5.30
CA GLY A 156 -17.00 -5.40 -6.39
C GLY A 156 -15.60 -5.79 -5.92
N ILE A 157 -14.72 -6.02 -6.90
CA ILE A 157 -13.30 -6.31 -6.66
C ILE A 157 -12.68 -5.14 -5.88
N LYS A 158 -11.86 -5.44 -4.88
CA LYS A 158 -11.24 -4.43 -4.02
C LYS A 158 -9.81 -4.80 -3.61
N ALA A 159 -8.92 -3.82 -3.62
CA ALA A 159 -7.54 -3.97 -3.14
C ALA A 159 -7.05 -2.69 -2.46
N PHE A 160 -6.26 -2.85 -1.40
CA PHE A 160 -5.44 -1.78 -0.84
C PHE A 160 -3.98 -2.07 -1.18
N ALA A 161 -3.29 -1.12 -1.78
CA ALA A 161 -1.89 -1.23 -2.15
C ALA A 161 -1.06 -0.09 -1.57
N PHE A 162 0.17 -0.38 -1.17
CA PHE A 162 1.17 0.64 -0.84
C PHE A 162 2.53 0.30 -1.41
N LYS A 163 3.38 1.29 -1.69
CA LYS A 163 4.71 1.05 -2.27
C LYS A 163 5.82 1.00 -1.23
N ASN A 164 5.96 2.07 -0.47
CA ASN A 164 7.04 2.25 0.51
C ASN A 164 6.52 2.12 1.94
N ILE A 165 7.40 1.81 2.90
CA ILE A 165 7.07 1.96 4.32
C ILE A 165 7.26 3.43 4.69
N TRP A 166 6.29 3.99 5.42
CA TRP A 166 6.38 5.35 5.96
C TRP A 166 7.69 5.54 6.73
N MET A 167 8.40 6.63 6.46
CA MET A 167 9.77 6.79 6.92
C MET A 167 9.94 6.72 8.44
N GLN A 168 8.93 7.13 9.20
CA GLN A 168 8.96 7.08 10.67
C GLN A 168 8.70 5.68 11.24
N ASP A 169 8.25 4.73 10.40
CA ASP A 169 7.87 3.38 10.79
C ASP A 169 8.90 2.32 10.31
N GLN A 170 9.96 2.72 9.58
CA GLN A 170 10.93 1.81 8.95
C GLN A 170 11.66 0.87 9.93
N ASN A 171 11.87 1.33 11.16
CA ASN A 171 12.56 0.58 12.22
C ASN A 171 11.61 -0.09 13.22
N ARG A 172 10.30 -0.12 12.92
CA ARG A 172 9.25 -0.61 13.83
C ARG A 172 8.38 -1.66 13.14
N GLN A 173 9.02 -2.64 12.51
CA GLN A 173 8.37 -3.55 11.57
C GLN A 173 7.36 -4.49 12.22
N ASP A 174 7.66 -5.03 13.41
CA ASP A 174 6.73 -5.90 14.14
C ASP A 174 5.45 -5.13 14.51
N GLU A 175 5.61 -3.91 15.03
CA GLU A 175 4.48 -3.03 15.33
C GLU A 175 3.71 -2.66 14.06
N LEU A 176 4.41 -2.36 12.97
CA LEU A 176 3.80 -2.01 11.69
C LEU A 176 3.02 -3.18 11.12
N SER A 177 3.55 -4.40 11.21
CA SER A 177 2.86 -5.62 10.80
C SER A 177 1.55 -5.76 11.55
N GLU A 178 1.59 -5.65 12.88
CA GLU A 178 0.37 -5.69 13.71
C GLU A 178 -0.62 -4.58 13.37
N LYS A 179 -0.15 -3.36 13.08
CA LYS A 179 -1.04 -2.25 12.70
C LYS A 179 -1.62 -2.42 11.30
N LEU A 180 -0.89 -2.97 10.34
CA LEU A 180 -1.39 -3.21 8.99
C LEU A 180 -2.49 -4.28 8.95
N LYS A 181 -2.57 -5.17 9.97
CA LYS A 181 -3.73 -6.08 10.13
C LYS A 181 -5.06 -5.35 10.23
N VAL A 182 -5.08 -4.08 10.64
CA VAL A 182 -6.28 -3.24 10.62
C VAL A 182 -6.83 -3.11 9.19
N ILE A 183 -5.96 -3.04 8.18
CA ILE A 183 -6.36 -3.02 6.77
C ILE A 183 -6.63 -4.45 6.29
N ALA A 184 -5.69 -5.38 6.51
CA ALA A 184 -5.78 -6.74 5.99
C ALA A 184 -7.04 -7.48 6.47
N SER A 185 -7.47 -7.26 7.71
CA SER A 185 -8.74 -7.82 8.25
C SER A 185 -10.02 -7.29 7.57
N ARG A 186 -9.92 -6.27 6.73
CA ARG A 186 -11.05 -5.61 6.05
C ARG A 186 -11.04 -5.85 4.55
N ILE A 187 -9.89 -5.67 3.91
CA ILE A 187 -9.72 -5.76 2.46
C ILE A 187 -8.34 -6.36 2.14
N PRO A 188 -8.18 -7.06 0.99
CA PRO A 188 -6.88 -7.59 0.55
C PRO A 188 -5.82 -6.48 0.50
N LEU A 189 -4.71 -6.69 1.22
CA LEU A 189 -3.63 -5.72 1.36
C LEU A 189 -2.40 -6.19 0.58
N TYR A 190 -1.83 -5.30 -0.22
CA TYR A 190 -0.67 -5.57 -1.05
C TYR A 190 0.43 -4.54 -0.85
N ARG A 191 1.67 -4.99 -0.97
CA ARG A 191 2.83 -4.12 -1.13
C ARG A 191 3.32 -4.23 -2.56
N CYS A 192 3.27 -3.12 -3.29
CA CYS A 192 3.62 -3.06 -4.70
C CYS A 192 4.89 -2.25 -4.90
N LYS A 193 6.00 -2.94 -5.20
CA LYS A 193 7.31 -2.31 -5.44
C LYS A 193 7.76 -2.58 -6.88
N SER A 194 8.07 -1.51 -7.59
CA SER A 194 8.47 -1.54 -8.99
C SER A 194 7.38 -2.14 -9.89
N ASN A 195 7.52 -3.42 -10.27
CA ASN A 195 6.60 -4.14 -11.15
C ASN A 195 6.03 -5.42 -10.50
N LYS A 196 6.13 -5.53 -9.17
CA LYS A 196 5.67 -6.70 -8.43
C LYS A 196 4.84 -6.26 -7.25
N CYS A 197 3.72 -6.94 -7.06
CA CYS A 197 2.91 -6.83 -5.85
C CYS A 197 3.06 -8.13 -5.06
N THR A 198 3.09 -8.01 -3.74
CA THR A 198 3.10 -9.12 -2.80
C THR A 198 1.93 -8.94 -1.85
N LEU A 199 1.16 -10.00 -1.65
CA LEU A 199 0.06 -10.01 -0.71
C LEU A 199 0.61 -9.95 0.71
N CYS A 200 0.19 -8.93 1.45
CA CYS A 200 0.53 -8.71 2.86
C CYS A 200 -0.57 -9.21 3.80
N GLY A 201 -1.70 -9.72 3.25
CA GLY A 201 -2.77 -10.33 4.01
C GLY A 201 -4.17 -10.22 3.40
N GLU A 202 -5.01 -11.20 3.76
CA GLU A 202 -6.40 -11.28 3.32
C GLU A 202 -7.41 -11.03 4.46
N PRO A 203 -8.62 -10.57 4.13
CA PRO A 203 -9.68 -10.40 5.11
C PRO A 203 -10.06 -11.72 5.76
N GLY A 204 -9.95 -11.78 7.09
CA GLY A 204 -10.34 -12.96 7.87
C GLY A 204 -9.22 -13.98 8.08
N GLU A 205 -8.03 -13.81 7.50
CA GLU A 205 -6.89 -14.67 7.80
C GLU A 205 -6.26 -14.34 9.16
N LYS A 206 -6.06 -15.37 9.99
CA LYS A 206 -5.23 -15.28 11.19
C LYS A 206 -3.77 -15.33 10.75
N PHE A 207 -3.09 -14.20 10.78
CA PHE A 207 -1.65 -14.12 10.56
C PHE A 207 -0.90 -14.95 11.60
N ALA A 208 -0.47 -16.15 11.21
CA ALA A 208 0.51 -16.90 11.98
C ALA A 208 1.87 -16.23 11.79
N LEU A 209 2.38 -15.60 12.85
CA LEU A 209 3.79 -15.21 12.92
C LEU A 209 4.63 -16.47 12.71
N LYS A 210 5.22 -16.63 11.52
CA LYS A 210 6.36 -17.54 11.35
C LYS A 210 7.54 -16.96 12.11
N ARG A 211 7.63 -17.24 13.41
CA ARG A 211 8.89 -17.17 14.13
C ARG A 211 9.83 -18.15 13.44
N PHE A 212 10.79 -17.66 12.67
CA PHE A 212 11.96 -18.45 12.33
C PHE A 212 12.66 -18.75 13.66
N GLY A 213 12.52 -19.99 14.12
CA GLY A 213 13.24 -20.48 15.27
C GLY A 213 14.73 -20.25 15.05
N GLN A 214 15.37 -19.67 16.06
CA GLN A 214 16.82 -19.78 16.23
C GLN A 214 17.17 -21.26 16.11
N LEU A 215 17.73 -21.66 14.97
CA LEU A 215 18.51 -22.89 14.89
C LEU A 215 19.70 -22.68 15.82
N LEU A 216 19.58 -23.23 17.03
CA LEU A 216 20.71 -23.59 17.87
C LEU A 216 21.55 -24.58 17.05
N PHE A 217 22.58 -24.06 16.37
CA PHE A 217 23.66 -24.91 15.89
C PHE A 217 24.33 -25.54 17.11
N PRO A 218 24.49 -26.87 17.18
CA PRO A 218 25.29 -27.48 18.22
C PRO A 218 26.74 -27.02 18.01
N LEU A 219 27.33 -26.42 19.05
CA LEU A 219 28.78 -26.22 19.13
C LEU A 219 29.46 -27.60 19.14
N THR A 220 29.84 -28.09 17.96
CA THR A 220 30.84 -29.13 17.84
C THR A 220 32.22 -28.49 17.86
N LEU A 221 32.92 -28.82 18.94
CA LEU A 221 34.32 -28.58 19.25
C LEU A 221 35.24 -28.92 18.05
N PHE A 222 35.97 -27.93 17.54
CA PHE A 222 37.23 -28.17 16.82
C PHE A 222 38.28 -27.20 17.38
N ALA A 223 39.29 -27.80 18.03
CA ALA A 223 40.51 -27.15 18.46
C ALA A 223 41.58 -27.26 17.35
N PHE A 224 42.51 -26.29 17.37
CA PHE A 224 43.75 -26.18 16.56
C PHE A 224 43.54 -25.85 15.06
N VAL A 225 44.20 -24.89 14.40
CA VAL A 225 45.53 -24.25 14.55
C VAL A 225 45.41 -22.79 14.05
N GLY A 226 46.21 -21.88 14.61
CA GLY A 226 46.17 -20.44 14.33
C GLY A 226 46.49 -20.02 12.89
N VAL A 227 45.81 -18.96 12.45
CA VAL A 227 46.23 -18.07 11.37
C VAL A 227 45.81 -16.63 11.71
N SER A 228 46.71 -15.71 11.36
CA SER A 228 46.79 -14.29 11.71
C SER A 228 45.64 -13.41 11.23
N PHE A 229 45.41 -12.33 11.99
CA PHE A 229 44.50 -11.21 11.71
C PHE A 229 45.04 -10.35 10.56
N SER A 230 44.60 -10.61 9.34
CA SER A 230 44.66 -9.67 8.20
C SER A 230 43.90 -10.29 7.05
N ASP A 231 42.66 -9.84 6.82
CA ASP A 231 41.89 -9.90 5.54
C ASP A 231 40.37 -9.79 5.73
N ALA A 232 39.90 -9.22 6.84
CA ALA A 232 38.50 -8.81 6.98
C ALA A 232 38.28 -7.40 6.41
N LYS A 233 38.31 -7.23 5.08
CA LYS A 233 37.88 -5.96 4.45
C LYS A 233 37.07 -6.06 3.16
N PHE A 234 36.53 -7.23 2.81
CA PHE A 234 35.81 -7.37 1.53
C PHE A 234 34.50 -8.17 1.58
N MET A 235 33.75 -8.10 2.68
CA MET A 235 32.44 -8.77 2.80
C MET A 235 31.32 -7.90 3.44
N GLY A 236 31.51 -6.59 3.52
CA GLY A 236 30.62 -5.69 4.27
C GLY A 236 29.35 -5.22 3.55
N GLU A 237 29.32 -5.20 2.22
CA GLU A 237 28.20 -4.57 1.47
C GLU A 237 27.14 -5.56 0.98
N GLU A 238 27.52 -6.78 0.59
CA GLU A 238 26.57 -7.76 0.03
C GLU A 238 25.66 -8.38 1.11
N TYR A 239 26.21 -8.70 2.29
CA TYR A 239 25.44 -9.23 3.42
C TYR A 239 24.49 -8.22 4.05
N PHE A 240 24.79 -6.91 3.95
CA PHE A 240 23.90 -5.86 4.46
C PHE A 240 22.66 -5.66 3.57
N TYR A 241 22.78 -5.94 2.27
CA TYR A 241 21.65 -5.85 1.34
C TYR A 241 20.73 -7.06 1.48
N GLU A 242 21.29 -8.24 1.65
CA GLU A 242 20.53 -9.48 1.76
C GLU A 242 19.83 -9.63 3.13
N SER A 243 20.45 -9.17 4.21
CA SER A 243 19.80 -9.08 5.53
C SER A 243 18.63 -8.08 5.52
N ARG A 244 18.77 -6.89 4.91
CA ARG A 244 17.63 -5.97 4.71
C ARG A 244 16.51 -6.60 3.88
N SER A 245 16.85 -7.38 2.85
CA SER A 245 15.88 -8.10 2.01
C SER A 245 15.12 -9.19 2.78
N MET A 246 15.79 -9.94 3.66
CA MET A 246 15.15 -10.96 4.50
C MET A 246 14.30 -10.35 5.62
N ILE A 247 14.69 -9.19 6.17
CA ILE A 247 13.95 -8.48 7.22
C ILE A 247 12.57 -7.99 6.75
N TYR A 248 12.37 -7.77 5.43
CA TYR A 248 11.05 -7.36 4.91
C TYR A 248 10.03 -8.49 4.72
N LYS A 249 10.47 -9.77 4.67
CA LYS A 249 9.60 -10.93 4.39
C LYS A 249 8.53 -11.21 5.47
N GLY A 250 8.61 -10.55 6.62
CA GLY A 250 7.62 -10.69 7.71
C GLY A 250 6.42 -9.75 7.60
N LEU A 251 6.46 -8.76 6.70
CA LEU A 251 5.37 -7.78 6.49
C LEU A 251 4.50 -8.18 5.29
N CYS A 252 5.19 -8.55 4.21
CA CYS A 252 4.78 -9.17 2.96
C CYS A 252 6.06 -9.76 2.35
#